data_AF-A0A256WBG4-F1
#
_entry.id   AF-A0A256WBG4-F1
#
_cell.length_a   1.000
_cell.length_b   1.000
_cell.length_c   1.000
_cell.angle_alpha   90.00
_cell.angle_beta   90.00
_cell.angle_gamma   90.00
#
_symmetry.space_group_name_H-M   'P 1'
#
loop_
_entity.id
_entity.type
_entity.pdbx_description
1 polymer ?
#
loop_
_entity_poly.entity_id
_entity_poly.type
_entity_poly.pdbx_seq_one_letter_code
_entity_poly.pdbx_strand_id
1 'polypeptide(L)'
;MQSPGSLHGGNCDPYIPALNAVEPLISKNVINIIDALFGIKSGGPGGNPQFVANKLIISSDIVAGDFQGRKLLQENGCNTTGQATHIDTAVSYGLGTNQPGQMDIVEISNPSLMDVLVNQPNGGESIIPGHAYSILWESTNLGFVKIEYTTNGGMDWQTIVESVAGGIGYYSWIVPNTPSNNCKIRISSADSPFISDMSDDTFIIQSTVSVDEHENPGNLTIFPNPVQDKAQISFHLKASANTHVWVSDAHGRKISTLTKAFLPHGDHQYYFDASGLSAGIYLCHFTTNKSHKTQKFIKK
;
A
#
# COMPACT_ATOMS: atom_id res chain seq x y z
N MET A 1 -31.28 49.78 -16.20
CA MET A 1 -30.10 48.90 -16.33
C MET A 1 -29.67 48.49 -14.92
N GLN A 2 -30.25 47.42 -14.38
CA GLN A 2 -29.82 46.90 -13.08
C GLN A 2 -28.79 45.82 -13.35
N SER A 3 -27.53 46.08 -12.99
CA SER A 3 -26.51 45.05 -12.94
C SER A 3 -26.74 44.26 -11.65
N PRO A 4 -27.06 42.95 -11.70
CA PRO A 4 -27.25 42.15 -10.48
C PRO A 4 -26.01 42.20 -9.57
N GLY A 5 -24.81 42.38 -10.13
CA GLY A 5 -23.56 42.56 -9.38
C GLY A 5 -23.56 43.77 -8.43
N SER A 6 -24.27 44.85 -8.75
CA SER A 6 -24.43 46.00 -7.84
C SER A 6 -25.38 45.74 -6.66
N LEU A 7 -26.14 44.64 -6.70
CA LEU A 7 -27.03 44.21 -5.62
C LEU A 7 -26.30 43.32 -4.58
N HIS A 8 -25.05 42.93 -4.87
CA HIS A 8 -24.19 42.15 -3.98
C HIS A 8 -23.14 43.01 -3.25
N GLY A 9 -23.38 44.33 -3.14
CA GLY A 9 -22.52 45.22 -2.35
C GLY A 9 -22.35 44.69 -0.92
N GLY A 10 -21.11 44.73 -0.40
CA GLY A 10 -20.82 44.26 0.96
C GLY A 10 -21.04 42.76 1.19
N ASN A 11 -20.88 41.91 0.17
CA ASN A 11 -21.14 40.45 0.26
C ASN A 11 -22.57 40.14 0.74
N CYS A 12 -23.54 40.92 0.25
CA CYS A 12 -24.95 40.83 0.59
C CYS A 12 -25.30 41.20 2.05
N ASP A 13 -24.41 41.87 2.75
CA ASP A 13 -24.58 42.37 4.12
C ASP A 13 -24.90 43.88 4.08
N PRO A 14 -25.93 44.39 4.79
CA PRO A 14 -26.89 43.69 5.67
C PRO A 14 -28.15 43.19 4.97
N TYR A 15 -28.20 43.22 3.64
CA TYR A 15 -29.43 42.97 2.89
C TYR A 15 -30.05 41.58 3.14
N ILE A 16 -29.24 40.53 3.25
CA ILE A 16 -29.72 39.16 3.53
C ILE A 16 -30.29 39.04 4.96
N PRO A 17 -29.58 39.47 6.02
CA PRO A 17 -30.15 39.57 7.36
C PRO A 17 -31.44 40.37 7.41
N ALA A 18 -31.44 41.57 6.80
CA ALA A 18 -32.59 42.46 6.81
C ALA A 18 -33.83 41.83 6.15
N LEU A 19 -33.64 41.10 5.04
CA LEU A 19 -34.72 40.37 4.38
C LEU A 19 -35.27 39.24 5.27
N ASN A 20 -34.41 38.48 5.93
CA ASN A 20 -34.86 37.37 6.80
C ASN A 20 -35.58 37.86 8.07
N ALA A 21 -35.43 39.14 8.43
CA ALA A 21 -36.10 39.75 9.57
C ALA A 21 -37.54 40.24 9.28
N VAL A 22 -37.99 40.25 8.02
CA VAL A 22 -39.34 40.73 7.71
C VAL A 22 -40.41 39.66 7.91
N GLU A 23 -41.60 40.06 8.35
CA GLU A 23 -42.79 39.23 8.26
C GLU A 23 -43.19 39.05 6.78
N PRO A 24 -43.57 37.83 6.32
CA PRO A 24 -43.84 36.60 7.08
C PRO A 24 -42.65 35.61 7.15
N LEU A 25 -41.44 36.02 6.75
CA LEU A 25 -40.31 35.10 6.65
C LEU A 25 -39.85 34.65 8.03
N ILE A 26 -39.70 35.59 8.97
CA ILE A 26 -39.30 35.28 10.34
C ILE A 26 -40.31 34.37 11.05
N SER A 27 -41.61 34.49 10.75
CA SER A 27 -42.66 33.67 11.37
C SER A 27 -42.81 32.27 10.77
N LYS A 28 -42.21 32.01 9.59
CA LYS A 28 -42.39 30.75 8.84
C LYS A 28 -41.19 29.82 8.88
N ASN A 29 -40.02 30.31 9.26
CA ASN A 29 -38.82 29.50 9.36
C ASN A 29 -38.86 28.69 10.66
N VAL A 30 -39.11 27.38 10.53
CA VAL A 30 -39.18 26.45 11.67
C VAL A 30 -37.96 25.50 11.70
N ILE A 31 -37.49 25.09 10.52
CA ILE A 31 -36.37 24.17 10.34
C ILE A 31 -35.60 24.62 9.08
N ASN A 32 -34.28 24.70 9.19
CA ASN A 32 -33.34 24.89 8.10
C ASN A 32 -32.52 23.61 7.89
N ILE A 33 -32.27 23.27 6.62
CA ILE A 33 -31.51 22.08 6.22
C ILE A 33 -30.41 22.51 5.24
N ILE A 34 -29.18 22.13 5.54
CA ILE A 34 -28.03 22.26 4.64
C ILE A 34 -27.62 20.85 4.23
N ASP A 35 -27.95 20.45 3.01
CA ASP A 35 -27.77 19.09 2.46
C ASP A 35 -26.68 19.00 1.38
N ALA A 36 -26.13 20.14 0.95
CA ALA A 36 -25.15 20.21 -0.14
C ALA A 36 -24.00 21.19 0.17
N LEU A 37 -23.41 21.11 1.36
CA LEU A 37 -22.28 21.96 1.73
C LEU A 37 -20.99 21.50 1.03
N PHE A 38 -20.46 22.35 0.17
CA PHE A 38 -19.18 22.13 -0.52
C PHE A 38 -18.28 23.37 -0.43
N GLY A 39 -16.98 23.17 -0.58
CA GLY A 39 -15.96 24.21 -0.47
C GLY A 39 -15.11 24.34 -1.72
N ILE A 40 -14.74 25.58 -2.06
CA ILE A 40 -13.77 25.93 -3.08
C ILE A 40 -12.66 26.72 -2.38
N LYS A 41 -11.51 26.08 -2.19
CA LYS A 41 -10.32 26.64 -1.52
C LYS A 41 -9.63 27.69 -2.40
N SER A 42 -9.68 27.51 -3.73
CA SER A 42 -9.05 28.38 -4.73
C SER A 42 -9.92 28.47 -5.99
N GLY A 43 -10.06 29.65 -6.58
CA GLY A 43 -10.76 29.82 -7.88
C GLY A 43 -12.14 30.50 -7.82
N GLY A 44 -12.56 30.98 -6.65
CA GLY A 44 -13.79 31.75 -6.50
C GLY A 44 -15.07 30.90 -6.53
N PRO A 45 -16.24 31.53 -6.38
CA PRO A 45 -17.52 30.84 -6.11
C PRO A 45 -18.09 30.02 -7.28
N GLY A 46 -17.53 30.14 -8.49
CA GLY A 46 -17.95 29.39 -9.68
C GLY A 46 -17.04 28.21 -10.06
N GLY A 47 -16.01 27.93 -9.26
CA GLY A 47 -15.12 26.80 -9.47
C GLY A 47 -15.77 25.44 -9.14
N ASN A 48 -15.13 24.35 -9.57
CA ASN A 48 -15.56 23.01 -9.16
C ASN A 48 -15.35 22.83 -7.64
N PRO A 49 -16.24 22.10 -6.95
CA PRO A 49 -16.04 21.72 -5.56
C PRO A 49 -14.66 21.06 -5.34
N GLN A 50 -13.91 21.55 -4.37
CA GLN A 50 -12.62 20.98 -3.94
C GLN A 50 -12.72 20.29 -2.57
N PHE A 51 -13.90 20.39 -1.94
CA PHE A 51 -14.27 19.77 -0.68
C PHE A 51 -15.78 19.55 -0.67
N VAL A 52 -16.25 18.43 -0.15
CA VAL A 52 -17.67 18.15 0.11
C VAL A 52 -17.78 17.65 1.54
N ALA A 53 -18.69 18.22 2.32
CA ALA A 53 -18.82 17.92 3.74
C ALA A 53 -19.31 16.50 4.03
N ASN A 54 -20.08 15.89 3.13
CA ASN A 54 -20.80 14.63 3.33
C ASN A 54 -21.59 14.62 4.65
N LYS A 55 -22.14 15.78 5.03
CA LYS A 55 -22.94 15.99 6.24
C LYS A 55 -24.26 16.65 5.87
N LEU A 56 -25.31 16.26 6.59
CA LEU A 56 -26.59 16.95 6.63
C LEU A 56 -26.61 17.80 7.91
N ILE A 57 -26.75 19.12 7.78
CA ILE A 57 -26.93 20.01 8.93
C ILE A 57 -28.41 20.36 9.00
N ILE A 58 -29.04 20.06 10.14
CA ILE A 58 -30.44 20.42 10.41
C ILE A 58 -30.44 21.33 11.63
N SER A 59 -31.08 22.49 11.54
CA SER A 59 -31.14 23.46 12.64
C SER A 59 -32.50 24.11 12.73
N SER A 60 -33.01 24.31 13.94
CA SER A 60 -34.16 25.17 14.20
C SER A 60 -33.78 26.66 14.27
N ASP A 61 -32.48 26.97 14.37
CA ASP A 61 -31.93 28.33 14.34
C ASP A 61 -31.15 28.51 13.03
N ILE A 62 -31.61 29.43 12.18
CA ILE A 62 -31.03 29.66 10.85
C ILE A 62 -29.60 30.18 10.93
N VAL A 63 -29.29 31.04 11.91
CA VAL A 63 -27.97 31.65 12.08
C VAL A 63 -26.99 30.62 12.63
N ALA A 64 -27.44 29.78 13.57
CA ALA A 64 -26.62 28.71 14.10
C ALA A 64 -26.27 27.67 13.03
N GLY A 65 -27.23 27.32 12.15
CA GLY A 65 -27.00 26.42 11.03
C GLY A 65 -25.94 26.95 10.05
N ASP A 66 -26.09 28.20 9.61
CA ASP A 66 -25.13 28.85 8.72
C ASP A 66 -23.76 29.02 9.38
N PHE A 67 -23.72 29.34 10.68
CA PHE A 67 -22.49 29.41 11.45
C PHE A 67 -21.73 28.08 11.47
N GLN A 68 -22.41 26.95 11.68
CA GLN A 68 -21.78 25.62 11.61
C GLN A 68 -21.27 25.30 10.21
N GLY A 69 -22.03 25.65 9.17
CA GLY A 69 -21.58 25.51 7.79
C GLY A 69 -20.31 26.33 7.51
N ARG A 70 -20.29 27.61 7.94
CA ARG A 70 -19.12 28.49 7.84
C ARG A 70 -17.90 27.92 8.55
N LYS A 71 -18.08 27.42 9.78
CA LYS A 71 -17.02 26.81 10.59
C LYS A 71 -16.42 25.57 9.89
N LEU A 72 -17.26 24.67 9.38
CA LEU A 72 -16.79 23.47 8.69
C LEU A 72 -15.98 23.80 7.43
N LEU A 73 -16.39 24.82 6.68
CA LEU A 73 -15.64 25.31 5.52
C LEU A 73 -14.27 25.88 5.92
N GLN A 74 -14.17 26.60 7.05
CA GLN A 74 -12.90 27.12 7.58
C GLN A 74 -11.94 25.99 7.95
N GLU A 75 -12.43 25.00 8.69
CA GLU A 75 -11.64 23.83 9.11
C GLU A 75 -11.10 23.05 7.92
N ASN A 76 -11.76 23.14 6.76
CA ASN A 76 -11.35 22.49 5.52
C ASN A 76 -10.56 23.41 4.55
N GLY A 77 -10.10 24.58 5.02
CA GLY A 77 -9.19 25.47 4.30
C GLY A 77 -9.87 26.43 3.30
N CYS A 78 -11.16 26.71 3.45
CA CYS A 78 -11.85 27.71 2.63
C CYS A 78 -11.68 29.12 3.24
N ASN A 79 -10.69 29.86 2.74
CA ASN A 79 -10.21 31.12 3.33
C ASN A 79 -11.17 32.32 3.18
N THR A 80 -12.16 32.25 2.29
CA THR A 80 -13.10 33.36 2.01
C THR A 80 -14.27 33.43 2.99
N THR A 81 -14.41 32.45 3.87
CA THR A 81 -15.47 32.34 4.89
C THR A 81 -15.48 33.50 5.89
N GLY A 82 -14.32 34.12 6.19
CA GLY A 82 -14.25 35.34 7.00
C GLY A 82 -14.90 36.57 6.37
N GLN A 83 -15.25 36.50 5.08
CA GLN A 83 -15.97 37.56 4.36
C GLN A 83 -17.49 37.39 4.42
N ALA A 84 -18.00 36.27 4.96
CA ALA A 84 -19.42 36.01 5.19
C ALA A 84 -19.90 36.68 6.49
N THR A 85 -19.81 38.01 6.54
CA THR A 85 -20.15 38.83 7.72
C THR A 85 -21.66 38.89 7.97
N HIS A 86 -22.49 38.57 6.97
CA HIS A 86 -23.94 38.53 7.11
C HIS A 86 -24.43 37.57 8.21
N ILE A 87 -23.69 36.49 8.50
CA ILE A 87 -24.01 35.57 9.63
C ILE A 87 -23.89 36.32 10.96
N ASP A 88 -22.87 37.17 11.11
CA ASP A 88 -22.64 37.94 12.32
C ASP A 88 -23.65 39.11 12.42
N THR A 89 -23.95 39.76 11.31
CA THR A 89 -25.00 40.79 11.25
C THR A 89 -26.39 40.23 11.59
N ALA A 90 -26.72 39.00 11.17
CA ALA A 90 -28.00 38.37 11.48
C ALA A 90 -28.28 38.24 12.98
N VAL A 91 -27.24 38.08 13.81
CA VAL A 91 -27.37 38.09 15.27
C VAL A 91 -27.85 39.45 15.77
N SER A 92 -27.39 40.55 15.18
CA SER A 92 -27.85 41.91 15.54
C SER A 92 -29.33 42.16 15.21
N TYR A 93 -29.90 41.39 14.27
CA TYR A 93 -31.32 41.40 13.94
C TYR A 93 -32.15 40.45 14.83
N GLY A 94 -31.53 39.72 15.76
CA GLY A 94 -32.21 38.76 16.63
C GLY A 94 -32.69 37.50 15.91
N LEU A 95 -32.08 37.15 14.78
CA LEU A 95 -32.50 36.02 13.94
C LEU A 95 -31.98 34.66 14.42
N GLY A 96 -31.11 34.66 15.41
CA GLY A 96 -30.47 33.47 15.94
C GLY A 96 -29.11 33.77 16.57
N THR A 97 -28.33 32.73 16.85
CA THR A 97 -27.01 32.86 17.48
C THR A 97 -25.86 32.36 16.61
N ASN A 98 -24.70 33.02 16.70
CA ASN A 98 -23.42 32.56 16.17
C ASN A 98 -22.43 32.19 17.29
N GLN A 99 -22.90 32.07 18.55
CA GLN A 99 -22.06 31.80 19.71
C GLN A 99 -22.12 30.30 20.07
N PRO A 100 -21.00 29.56 19.99
CA PRO A 100 -20.99 28.12 20.27
C PRO A 100 -21.53 27.75 21.66
N GLY A 101 -21.29 28.58 22.68
CA GLY A 101 -21.78 28.34 24.04
C GLY A 101 -23.30 28.49 24.22
N GLN A 102 -24.02 28.93 23.18
CA GLN A 102 -25.49 29.04 23.15
C GLN A 102 -26.12 27.98 22.24
N MET A 103 -25.34 27.06 21.69
CA MET A 103 -25.78 26.02 20.76
C MET A 103 -25.71 24.65 21.42
N ASP A 104 -26.83 23.93 21.44
CA ASP A 104 -26.83 22.50 21.73
C ASP A 104 -26.57 21.73 20.43
N ILE A 105 -25.35 21.23 20.27
CA ILE A 105 -24.93 20.48 19.08
C ILE A 105 -25.04 18.99 19.37
N VAL A 106 -25.82 18.28 18.56
CA VAL A 106 -25.90 16.81 18.58
C VAL A 106 -25.28 16.28 17.30
N GLU A 107 -24.13 15.64 17.41
CA GLU A 107 -23.52 14.92 16.29
C GLU A 107 -24.07 13.50 16.22
N ILE A 108 -24.70 13.17 15.09
CA ILE A 108 -25.22 11.83 14.81
C ILE A 108 -24.40 11.24 13.68
N SER A 109 -23.55 10.26 14.00
CA SER A 109 -22.95 9.40 12.98
C SER A 109 -24.05 8.58 12.32
N ASN A 110 -24.03 8.47 11.00
CA ASN A 110 -25.02 7.67 10.28
C ASN A 110 -24.96 6.22 10.78
N PRO A 111 -25.98 5.72 11.50
CA PRO A 111 -25.93 4.41 12.13
C PRO A 111 -26.01 3.28 11.09
N SER A 112 -26.41 3.57 9.85
CA SER A 112 -26.38 2.64 8.73
C SER A 112 -25.16 2.80 7.82
N LEU A 113 -24.20 3.64 8.21
CA LEU A 113 -22.94 3.74 7.48
C LEU A 113 -22.26 2.38 7.51
N MET A 114 -21.90 1.90 6.33
CA MET A 114 -21.03 0.75 6.17
C MET A 114 -19.69 1.26 5.66
N ASP A 115 -18.64 0.93 6.38
CA ASP A 115 -17.28 1.31 6.03
C ASP A 115 -16.29 0.20 6.37
N VAL A 116 -15.09 0.35 5.83
CA VAL A 116 -13.93 -0.47 6.15
C VAL A 116 -12.69 0.41 6.01
N LEU A 117 -11.69 0.15 6.83
CA LEU A 117 -10.39 0.83 6.85
C LEU A 117 -9.27 -0.21 6.93
N VAL A 118 -8.31 -0.14 6.02
CA VAL A 118 -7.09 -0.94 6.03
C VAL A 118 -6.06 -0.25 6.93
N ASN A 119 -5.75 -0.86 8.07
CA ASN A 119 -4.77 -0.30 9.02
C ASN A 119 -3.35 -0.84 8.79
N GLN A 120 -3.23 -2.08 8.30
CA GLN A 120 -1.92 -2.68 8.04
C GLN A 120 -2.03 -3.81 7.00
N PRO A 121 -1.09 -3.89 6.05
CA PRO A 121 -0.11 -2.87 5.69
C PRO A 121 -0.80 -1.64 5.08
N ASN A 122 -0.29 -0.45 5.38
CA ASN A 122 -0.86 0.81 4.91
C ASN A 122 0.14 1.71 4.16
N GLY A 123 1.41 1.29 4.05
CA GLY A 123 2.41 1.99 3.24
C GLY A 123 3.82 1.90 3.82
N GLY A 124 4.80 1.67 2.93
CA GLY A 124 6.23 1.69 3.27
C GLY A 124 6.76 0.44 3.97
N GLU A 125 5.92 -0.53 4.32
CA GLU A 125 6.36 -1.77 4.96
C GLU A 125 7.18 -2.64 4.00
N SER A 126 8.07 -3.46 4.57
CA SER A 126 8.83 -4.46 3.82
C SER A 126 8.59 -5.82 4.43
N ILE A 127 7.93 -6.68 3.66
CA ILE A 127 7.36 -7.96 4.10
C ILE A 127 8.17 -9.10 3.49
N ILE A 128 8.49 -10.10 4.31
CA ILE A 128 9.31 -11.24 3.92
C ILE A 128 8.40 -12.37 3.40
N PRO A 129 8.64 -12.91 2.19
CA PRO A 129 7.90 -14.07 1.71
C PRO A 129 8.03 -15.29 2.61
N GLY A 130 7.03 -16.18 2.55
CA GLY A 130 6.98 -17.43 3.31
C GLY A 130 6.69 -17.28 4.79
N HIS A 131 6.64 -16.05 5.31
CA HIS A 131 6.33 -15.76 6.71
C HIS A 131 4.88 -15.32 6.86
N ALA A 132 4.33 -15.56 8.04
CA ALA A 132 3.05 -14.99 8.43
C ALA A 132 3.18 -13.48 8.64
N TYR A 133 2.27 -12.71 8.05
CA TYR A 133 2.12 -11.28 8.24
C TYR A 133 0.69 -10.96 8.67
N SER A 134 0.53 -10.04 9.61
CA SER A 134 -0.81 -9.67 10.11
C SER A 134 -1.37 -8.54 9.27
N ILE A 135 -2.54 -8.78 8.67
CA ILE A 135 -3.37 -7.75 8.04
C ILE A 135 -4.36 -7.26 9.10
N LEU A 136 -4.42 -5.95 9.32
CA LEU A 136 -5.28 -5.32 10.33
C LEU A 136 -6.30 -4.40 9.67
N TRP A 137 -7.53 -4.40 10.17
CA TRP A 137 -8.61 -3.54 9.67
C TRP A 137 -9.60 -3.15 10.76
N GLU A 138 -10.39 -2.14 10.45
CA GLU A 138 -11.61 -1.78 11.16
C GLU A 138 -12.76 -1.69 10.16
N SER A 139 -13.97 -2.07 10.56
CA SER A 139 -15.15 -1.94 9.71
C SER A 139 -16.40 -1.76 10.55
N THR A 140 -17.34 -0.95 10.05
CA THR A 140 -18.61 -0.67 10.70
C THR A 140 -19.75 -1.31 9.90
N ASN A 141 -20.66 -1.98 10.60
CA ASN A 141 -21.86 -2.59 10.02
C ASN A 141 -21.60 -3.58 8.86
N LEU A 142 -20.41 -4.19 8.80
CA LEU A 142 -20.09 -5.27 7.87
C LEU A 142 -20.05 -6.61 8.61
N GLY A 143 -20.84 -7.58 8.14
CA GLY A 143 -20.82 -8.94 8.68
C GLY A 143 -19.52 -9.66 8.34
N PHE A 144 -19.15 -9.64 7.07
CA PHE A 144 -17.94 -10.27 6.55
C PHE A 144 -17.23 -9.40 5.52
N VAL A 145 -15.91 -9.53 5.45
CA VAL A 145 -15.04 -8.85 4.50
C VAL A 145 -14.20 -9.85 3.71
N LYS A 146 -13.85 -9.46 2.49
CA LYS A 146 -12.89 -10.12 1.60
C LYS A 146 -11.57 -9.38 1.68
N ILE A 147 -10.45 -10.10 1.68
CA ILE A 147 -9.10 -9.52 1.65
C ILE A 147 -8.39 -9.95 0.38
N GLU A 148 -7.83 -8.98 -0.34
CA GLU A 148 -7.09 -9.17 -1.58
C GLU A 148 -5.76 -8.41 -1.53
N TYR A 149 -4.80 -8.85 -2.34
CA TYR A 149 -3.56 -8.13 -2.54
C TYR A 149 -3.20 -8.03 -4.02
N THR A 150 -2.46 -6.99 -4.36
CA THR A 150 -1.89 -6.75 -5.69
C THR A 150 -0.37 -6.77 -5.60
N THR A 151 0.30 -7.08 -6.70
CA THR A 151 1.76 -6.87 -6.88
C THR A 151 2.08 -5.88 -7.99
N ASN A 152 1.05 -5.33 -8.66
CA ASN A 152 1.19 -4.46 -9.82
C ASN A 152 0.41 -3.13 -9.67
N GLY A 153 0.36 -2.58 -8.46
CA GLY A 153 -0.23 -1.26 -8.20
C GLY A 153 -1.76 -1.22 -8.35
N GLY A 154 -2.45 -2.36 -8.30
CA GLY A 154 -3.91 -2.45 -8.31
C GLY A 154 -4.52 -2.74 -9.67
N MET A 155 -3.70 -3.09 -10.67
CA MET A 155 -4.19 -3.54 -11.98
C MET A 155 -4.81 -4.94 -11.89
N ASP A 156 -4.18 -5.85 -11.14
CA ASP A 156 -4.68 -7.20 -10.86
C ASP A 156 -4.67 -7.51 -9.36
N TRP A 157 -5.73 -8.16 -8.90
CA TRP A 157 -5.93 -8.50 -7.50
C TRP A 157 -6.03 -10.00 -7.30
N GLN A 158 -5.33 -10.49 -6.28
CA GLN A 158 -5.34 -11.89 -5.86
C GLN A 158 -6.02 -12.02 -4.50
N THR A 159 -6.98 -12.94 -4.38
CA THR A 159 -7.65 -13.19 -3.10
C THR A 159 -6.69 -13.81 -2.09
N ILE A 160 -6.63 -13.21 -0.89
CA ILE A 160 -6.01 -13.81 0.30
C ILE A 160 -7.05 -14.65 1.05
N VAL A 161 -8.24 -14.08 1.28
CA VAL A 161 -9.38 -14.77 1.89
C VAL A 161 -10.69 -14.21 1.32
N GLU A 162 -11.62 -15.08 0.94
CA GLU A 162 -12.91 -14.70 0.35
C GLU A 162 -13.89 -14.13 1.38
N SER A 163 -13.81 -14.58 2.65
CA SER A 163 -14.71 -14.15 3.71
C SER A 163 -14.08 -14.35 5.09
N VAL A 164 -13.98 -13.28 5.86
CA VAL A 164 -13.60 -13.25 7.27
C VAL A 164 -14.49 -12.25 7.99
N ALA A 165 -14.73 -12.41 9.29
CA ALA A 165 -15.61 -11.53 10.05
C ALA A 165 -15.19 -10.05 9.93
N GLY A 166 -16.17 -9.15 9.81
CA GLY A 166 -15.94 -7.71 9.92
C GLY A 166 -15.69 -7.25 11.37
N GLY A 167 -15.84 -5.95 11.62
CA GLY A 167 -15.47 -5.29 12.87
C GLY A 167 -13.99 -4.89 12.92
N ILE A 168 -13.44 -4.75 14.13
CA ILE A 168 -12.01 -4.61 14.39
C ILE A 168 -11.40 -6.00 14.30
N GLY A 169 -10.50 -6.22 13.35
CA GLY A 169 -10.04 -7.57 13.03
C GLY A 169 -8.58 -7.68 12.61
N TYR A 170 -8.11 -8.93 12.60
CA TYR A 170 -6.81 -9.29 12.07
C TYR A 170 -6.89 -10.61 11.27
N TYR A 171 -6.01 -10.76 10.27
CA TYR A 171 -5.87 -11.98 9.50
C TYR A 171 -4.38 -12.32 9.33
N SER A 172 -4.02 -13.56 9.64
CA SER A 172 -2.65 -14.05 9.48
C SER A 172 -2.43 -14.53 8.05
N TRP A 173 -1.82 -13.69 7.23
CA TRP A 173 -1.53 -13.96 5.83
C TRP A 173 -0.16 -14.61 5.67
N ILE A 174 -0.11 -15.83 5.08
CA ILE A 174 1.16 -16.41 4.64
C ILE A 174 1.56 -15.75 3.33
N VAL A 175 2.62 -14.94 3.38
CA VAL A 175 3.02 -14.07 2.28
C VAL A 175 3.61 -14.91 1.14
N PRO A 176 3.05 -14.86 -0.08
CA PRO A 176 3.57 -15.61 -1.22
C PRO A 176 4.90 -15.04 -1.71
N ASN A 177 5.71 -15.88 -2.36
CA ASN A 177 6.96 -15.44 -2.98
C ASN A 177 6.71 -14.78 -4.33
N THR A 178 6.14 -13.58 -4.29
CA THR A 178 5.83 -12.72 -5.44
C THR A 178 6.47 -11.33 -5.25
N PRO A 179 7.81 -11.22 -5.31
CA PRO A 179 8.51 -9.98 -4.97
C PRO A 179 8.07 -8.80 -5.82
N SER A 180 7.72 -7.68 -5.18
CA SER A 180 7.32 -6.43 -5.84
C SER A 180 7.33 -5.26 -4.88
N ASN A 181 7.59 -4.06 -5.40
CA ASN A 181 7.51 -2.79 -4.67
C ASN A 181 6.16 -2.07 -4.87
N ASN A 182 5.26 -2.66 -5.66
CA ASN A 182 3.96 -2.09 -6.01
C ASN A 182 2.82 -2.89 -5.36
N CYS A 183 3.03 -3.35 -4.12
CA CYS A 183 2.03 -4.13 -3.43
C CYS A 183 1.06 -3.24 -2.66
N LYS A 184 -0.22 -3.63 -2.63
CA LYS A 184 -1.28 -3.00 -1.82
C LYS A 184 -2.25 -4.08 -1.32
N ILE A 185 -2.89 -3.83 -0.18
CA ILE A 185 -4.03 -4.61 0.31
C ILE A 185 -5.31 -3.86 -0.03
N ARG A 186 -6.34 -4.61 -0.42
CA ARG A 186 -7.71 -4.14 -0.50
C ARG A 186 -8.57 -5.01 0.38
N ILE A 187 -9.43 -4.38 1.17
CA ILE A 187 -10.46 -5.05 1.95
C ILE A 187 -11.81 -4.52 1.49
N SER A 188 -12.73 -5.43 1.20
CA SER A 188 -14.08 -5.07 0.75
C SER A 188 -15.13 -5.87 1.50
N SER A 189 -16.36 -5.36 1.58
CA SER A 189 -17.50 -6.16 2.05
C SER A 189 -17.66 -7.39 1.16
N ALA A 190 -17.82 -8.56 1.78
CA ALA A 190 -18.03 -9.82 1.07
C ALA A 190 -19.37 -9.82 0.29
N ASP A 191 -20.37 -9.07 0.76
CA ASP A 191 -21.70 -8.99 0.14
C ASP A 191 -21.83 -7.81 -0.84
N SER A 192 -21.01 -6.77 -0.70
CA SER A 192 -21.12 -5.53 -1.47
C SER A 192 -19.74 -4.91 -1.71
N PRO A 193 -19.00 -5.35 -2.74
CA PRO A 193 -17.59 -5.03 -2.92
C PRO A 193 -17.30 -3.54 -3.21
N PHE A 194 -18.33 -2.72 -3.43
CA PHE A 194 -18.22 -1.26 -3.55
C PHE A 194 -17.94 -0.57 -2.19
N ILE A 195 -18.24 -1.25 -1.07
CA ILE A 195 -17.79 -0.84 0.26
C ILE A 195 -16.41 -1.47 0.43
N SER A 196 -15.38 -0.69 0.15
CA SER A 196 -14.00 -1.16 0.17
C SER A 196 -13.06 -0.06 0.56
N ASP A 197 -11.92 -0.46 1.09
CA ASP A 197 -10.78 0.39 1.33
C ASP A 197 -9.49 -0.31 0.90
N MET A 198 -8.44 0.48 0.71
CA MET A 198 -7.15 0.03 0.21
C MET A 198 -6.03 0.74 0.97
N SER A 199 -4.89 0.06 1.13
CA SER A 199 -3.68 0.69 1.66
C SER A 199 -3.41 2.07 1.02
N ASP A 200 -3.11 3.06 1.87
CA ASP A 200 -2.84 4.45 1.49
C ASP A 200 -1.66 4.51 0.49
N ASP A 201 -0.57 3.82 0.79
CA ASP A 201 0.60 3.72 -0.08
C ASP A 201 1.02 2.27 -0.37
N THR A 202 2.04 2.07 -1.21
CA THR A 202 2.56 0.75 -1.53
C THR A 202 3.44 0.19 -0.41
N PHE A 203 3.43 -1.13 -0.26
CA PHE A 203 4.42 -1.88 0.52
C PHE A 203 5.25 -2.78 -0.40
N ILE A 204 6.34 -3.33 0.14
CA ILE A 204 7.28 -4.19 -0.57
C ILE A 204 7.11 -5.63 -0.10
N ILE A 205 6.89 -6.55 -1.04
CA ILE A 205 7.19 -7.97 -0.82
C ILE A 205 8.64 -8.17 -1.26
N GLN A 206 9.51 -8.51 -0.31
CA GLN A 206 10.94 -8.62 -0.56
C GLN A 206 11.26 -9.74 -1.55
N SER A 207 12.31 -9.55 -2.33
CA SER A 207 12.92 -10.69 -3.02
C SER A 207 13.59 -11.57 -1.98
N THR A 208 13.15 -12.83 -1.85
CA THR A 208 13.95 -13.81 -1.13
C THR A 208 15.21 -14.06 -1.95
N VAL A 209 16.35 -13.57 -1.49
CA VAL A 209 17.58 -14.31 -1.71
C VAL A 209 17.39 -15.59 -0.92
N SER A 210 17.15 -16.70 -1.62
CA SER A 210 17.34 -18.01 -1.04
C SER A 210 18.81 -18.05 -0.56
N VAL A 211 19.03 -17.87 0.74
CA VAL A 211 20.09 -18.64 1.39
C VAL A 211 19.52 -20.05 1.35
N ASP A 212 19.78 -20.74 0.24
CA ASP A 212 19.49 -22.16 0.15
C ASP A 212 20.15 -22.78 1.39
N GLU A 213 19.33 -23.33 2.29
CA GLU A 213 19.78 -24.35 3.22
C GLU A 213 20.67 -25.26 2.42
N HIS A 214 21.97 -25.28 2.77
CA HIS A 214 23.06 -25.93 2.08
C HIS A 214 22.60 -27.12 1.21
N GLU A 215 22.11 -26.83 -0.01
CA GLU A 215 21.61 -27.88 -0.88
C GLU A 215 22.84 -28.69 -1.21
N ASN A 216 22.89 -29.93 -0.71
CA ASN A 216 24.04 -30.80 -0.89
C ASN A 216 24.35 -30.83 -2.40
N PRO A 217 25.47 -30.21 -2.84
CA PRO A 217 25.70 -30.05 -4.25
C PRO A 217 25.87 -31.46 -4.80
N GLY A 218 25.19 -31.76 -5.92
CA GLY A 218 25.26 -33.04 -6.61
C GLY A 218 26.68 -33.59 -6.63
N ASN A 219 26.82 -34.93 -6.61
CA ASN A 219 28.10 -35.60 -6.41
C ASN A 219 29.17 -35.16 -7.44
N LEU A 220 30.02 -34.18 -7.10
CA LEU A 220 31.29 -33.93 -7.78
C LEU A 220 32.19 -35.15 -7.52
N THR A 221 32.43 -35.93 -8.56
CA THR A 221 33.25 -37.14 -8.50
C THR A 221 34.49 -36.96 -9.36
N ILE A 222 35.59 -37.54 -8.92
CA ILE A 222 36.88 -37.52 -9.61
C ILE A 222 37.37 -38.96 -9.68
N PHE A 223 37.45 -39.53 -10.88
CA PHE A 223 37.82 -40.93 -11.09
C PHE A 223 38.87 -41.07 -12.20
N PRO A 224 39.94 -41.86 -12.01
CA PRO A 224 40.30 -42.56 -10.78
C PRO A 224 40.87 -41.60 -9.73
N ASN A 225 40.63 -41.88 -8.45
CA ASN A 225 41.36 -41.26 -7.34
C ASN A 225 41.96 -42.40 -6.50
N PRO A 226 43.29 -42.57 -6.41
CA PRO A 226 44.34 -41.66 -6.91
C PRO A 226 44.50 -41.60 -8.43
N VAL A 227 44.82 -40.41 -8.96
CA VAL A 227 45.03 -40.09 -10.37
C VAL A 227 46.46 -40.46 -10.78
N GLN A 228 46.63 -41.13 -11.93
CA GLN A 228 47.92 -41.29 -12.60
C GLN A 228 48.10 -40.18 -13.64
N ASP A 229 47.60 -40.34 -14.86
CA ASP A 229 47.79 -39.33 -15.91
C ASP A 229 46.53 -38.53 -16.21
N LYS A 230 45.35 -39.15 -16.07
CA LYS A 230 44.07 -38.50 -16.39
C LYS A 230 43.04 -38.82 -15.33
N ALA A 231 42.14 -37.87 -15.11
CA ALA A 231 40.97 -38.02 -14.26
C ALA A 231 39.73 -37.53 -15.00
N GLN A 232 38.62 -38.21 -14.83
CA GLN A 232 37.30 -37.76 -15.21
C GLN A 232 36.65 -37.06 -14.02
N ILE A 233 36.24 -35.81 -14.24
CA ILE A 233 35.50 -35.00 -13.29
C ILE A 233 34.04 -34.96 -13.74
N SER A 234 33.14 -35.48 -12.90
CA SER A 234 31.71 -35.56 -13.22
C SER A 234 30.88 -34.85 -12.16
N PHE A 235 29.82 -34.16 -12.58
CA PHE A 235 28.87 -33.49 -11.70
C PHE A 235 27.48 -33.42 -12.35
N HIS A 236 26.45 -33.26 -11.53
CA HIS A 236 25.06 -33.12 -11.96
C HIS A 236 24.53 -31.72 -11.65
N LEU A 237 23.91 -31.07 -12.64
CA LEU A 237 23.21 -29.79 -12.49
C LEU A 237 21.71 -30.03 -12.41
N LYS A 238 21.10 -29.76 -11.25
CA LYS A 238 19.63 -29.80 -11.09
C LYS A 238 18.91 -28.78 -11.98
N ALA A 239 19.57 -27.68 -12.32
CA ALA A 239 19.05 -26.62 -13.18
C ALA A 239 20.18 -26.00 -14.01
N SER A 240 19.85 -25.44 -15.18
CA SER A 240 20.82 -24.76 -16.04
C SER A 240 21.43 -23.54 -15.33
N ALA A 241 22.75 -23.42 -15.33
CA ALA A 241 23.46 -22.43 -14.52
C ALA A 241 24.81 -22.00 -15.12
N ASN A 242 25.21 -20.76 -14.82
CA ASN A 242 26.59 -20.31 -15.03
C ASN A 242 27.52 -21.11 -14.12
N THR A 243 28.34 -21.97 -14.72
CA THR A 243 29.14 -22.97 -14.02
C THR A 243 30.62 -22.75 -14.29
N HIS A 244 31.43 -22.82 -13.24
CA HIS A 244 32.88 -22.71 -13.31
C HIS A 244 33.53 -23.84 -12.53
N VAL A 245 34.28 -24.68 -13.25
CA VAL A 245 35.01 -25.82 -12.69
C VAL A 245 36.49 -25.65 -12.99
N TRP A 246 37.31 -25.72 -11.96
CA TRP A 246 38.75 -25.50 -12.07
C TRP A 246 39.52 -26.32 -11.02
N VAL A 247 40.80 -26.59 -11.29
CA VAL A 247 41.68 -27.36 -10.42
C VAL A 247 42.76 -26.45 -9.86
N SER A 248 43.11 -26.62 -8.58
CA SER A 248 44.22 -25.94 -7.91
C SER A 248 45.18 -26.93 -7.27
N ASP A 249 46.41 -26.47 -7.01
CA ASP A 249 47.30 -27.14 -6.06
C ASP A 249 46.86 -26.90 -4.60
N ALA A 250 47.57 -27.51 -3.65
CA ALA A 250 47.28 -27.42 -2.22
C ALA A 250 47.44 -26.00 -1.62
N HIS A 251 48.17 -25.11 -2.31
CA HIS A 251 48.33 -23.70 -1.90
C HIS A 251 47.27 -22.79 -2.56
N GLY A 252 46.30 -23.37 -3.28
CA GLY A 252 45.22 -22.62 -3.93
C GLY A 252 45.61 -22.01 -5.26
N ARG A 253 46.83 -22.24 -5.77
CA ARG A 253 47.22 -21.75 -7.09
C ARG A 253 46.48 -22.55 -8.15
N LYS A 254 45.77 -21.83 -9.04
CA LYS A 254 45.00 -22.41 -10.14
C LYS A 254 45.93 -23.10 -11.15
N ILE A 255 45.63 -24.37 -11.45
CA ILE A 255 46.34 -25.22 -12.40
C ILE A 255 45.64 -25.24 -13.75
N SER A 256 44.31 -25.44 -13.75
CA SER A 256 43.53 -25.52 -14.98
C SER A 256 42.08 -25.12 -14.76
N THR A 257 41.43 -24.60 -15.79
CA THR A 257 39.98 -24.35 -15.82
C THR A 257 39.37 -25.32 -16.81
N LEU A 258 38.46 -26.19 -16.33
CA LEU A 258 37.78 -27.19 -17.17
C LEU A 258 36.59 -26.58 -17.90
N THR A 259 35.85 -25.69 -17.24
CA THR A 259 34.75 -24.95 -17.85
C THR A 259 34.49 -23.65 -17.10
N LYS A 260 34.02 -22.64 -17.82
CA LYS A 260 33.47 -21.38 -17.28
C LYS A 260 32.39 -20.89 -18.24
N ALA A 261 31.21 -21.50 -18.18
CA ALA A 261 30.14 -21.28 -19.15
C ALA A 261 28.76 -21.51 -18.54
N PHE A 262 27.72 -21.03 -19.22
CA PHE A 262 26.34 -21.42 -18.94
C PHE A 262 26.11 -22.86 -19.43
N LEU A 263 25.82 -23.77 -18.51
CA LEU A 263 25.58 -25.18 -18.80
C LEU A 263 24.10 -25.53 -18.60
N PRO A 264 23.51 -26.38 -19.46
CA PRO A 264 22.15 -26.89 -19.26
C PRO A 264 22.07 -27.79 -18.03
N HIS A 265 20.87 -27.97 -17.47
CA HIS A 265 20.61 -29.01 -16.46
C HIS A 265 21.00 -30.41 -16.98
N GLY A 266 21.30 -31.33 -16.06
CA GLY A 266 21.74 -32.70 -16.36
C GLY A 266 23.18 -32.98 -15.96
N ASP A 267 23.69 -34.13 -16.42
CA ASP A 267 25.04 -34.61 -16.11
C ASP A 267 26.09 -34.00 -17.03
N HIS A 268 27.24 -33.64 -16.44
CA HIS A 268 28.38 -33.07 -17.14
C HIS A 268 29.65 -33.81 -16.78
N GLN A 269 30.52 -34.00 -17.77
CA GLN A 269 31.77 -34.74 -17.64
C GLN A 269 32.91 -34.01 -18.36
N TYR A 270 34.04 -33.88 -17.66
CA TYR A 270 35.25 -33.28 -18.19
C TYR A 270 36.46 -34.17 -17.90
N TYR A 271 37.40 -34.22 -18.84
CA TYR A 271 38.68 -34.88 -18.63
C TYR A 271 39.74 -33.87 -18.18
N PHE A 272 40.44 -34.22 -17.11
CA PHE A 272 41.57 -33.49 -16.59
C PHE A 272 42.86 -34.27 -16.85
N ASP A 273 43.82 -33.61 -17.50
CA ASP A 273 45.16 -34.14 -17.72
C ASP A 273 46.08 -33.72 -16.57
N ALA A 274 46.59 -34.71 -15.85
CA ALA A 274 47.47 -34.57 -14.69
C ALA A 274 48.89 -35.07 -14.98
N SER A 275 49.20 -35.52 -16.21
CA SER A 275 50.50 -36.13 -16.56
C SER A 275 51.71 -35.25 -16.25
N GLY A 276 51.57 -33.93 -16.36
CA GLY A 276 52.62 -32.96 -16.05
C GLY A 276 52.70 -32.51 -14.59
N LEU A 277 51.91 -33.08 -13.68
CA LEU A 277 51.81 -32.66 -12.28
C LEU A 277 52.62 -33.56 -11.35
N SER A 278 53.29 -32.95 -10.37
CA SER A 278 53.97 -33.68 -9.31
C SER A 278 52.99 -34.49 -8.46
N ALA A 279 53.46 -35.60 -7.88
CA ALA A 279 52.69 -36.35 -6.90
C ALA A 279 52.29 -35.45 -5.71
N GLY A 280 51.03 -35.50 -5.30
CA GLY A 280 50.53 -34.60 -4.26
C GLY A 280 49.01 -34.48 -4.19
N ILE A 281 48.56 -33.56 -3.34
CA ILE A 281 47.15 -33.26 -3.13
C ILE A 281 46.73 -32.11 -4.05
N TYR A 282 45.60 -32.28 -4.71
CA TYR A 282 44.96 -31.29 -5.57
C TYR A 282 43.49 -31.13 -5.20
N LEU A 283 42.94 -29.95 -5.50
CA LEU A 283 41.55 -29.61 -5.23
C LEU A 283 40.85 -29.28 -6.54
N CYS A 284 39.71 -29.90 -6.79
CA CYS A 284 38.78 -29.50 -7.83
C CYS A 284 37.70 -28.63 -7.20
N HIS A 285 37.51 -27.43 -7.74
CA HIS A 285 36.50 -26.47 -7.33
C HIS A 285 35.39 -26.46 -8.36
N PHE A 286 34.16 -26.56 -7.89
CA PHE A 286 32.93 -26.44 -8.67
C PHE A 286 32.13 -25.28 -8.11
N THR A 287 31.78 -24.33 -8.96
CA THR A 287 30.98 -23.17 -8.59
C THR A 287 29.87 -22.94 -9.59
N THR A 288 28.69 -22.63 -9.07
CA THR A 288 27.58 -22.05 -9.82
C THR A 288 27.19 -20.72 -9.18
N ASN A 289 26.22 -20.03 -9.76
CA ASN A 289 25.58 -18.89 -9.11
C ASN A 289 24.86 -19.23 -7.79
N LYS A 290 24.61 -20.52 -7.51
CA LYS A 290 23.87 -20.98 -6.31
C LYS A 290 24.66 -21.92 -5.39
N SER A 291 25.77 -22.48 -5.84
CA SER A 291 26.49 -23.53 -5.10
C SER A 291 28.00 -23.46 -5.28
N HIS A 292 28.73 -23.90 -4.25
CA HIS A 292 30.17 -24.09 -4.28
C HIS A 292 30.51 -25.45 -3.66
N LYS A 293 31.37 -26.24 -4.32
CA LYS A 293 31.89 -27.51 -3.80
C LYS A 293 33.38 -27.63 -4.13
N THR A 294 34.15 -28.15 -3.19
CA THR A 294 35.55 -28.51 -3.42
C THR A 294 35.72 -30.01 -3.16
N GLN A 295 36.33 -30.72 -4.10
CA GLN A 295 36.64 -32.13 -3.99
C GLN A 295 38.16 -32.34 -4.05
N LYS A 296 38.70 -32.99 -3.02
CA LYS A 296 40.11 -33.37 -2.96
C LYS A 296 40.36 -34.62 -3.80
N PHE A 297 41.47 -34.65 -4.53
CA PHE A 297 42.02 -35.86 -5.14
C PHE A 297 43.54 -35.93 -4.98
N ILE A 298 44.09 -37.13 -5.12
CA ILE A 298 45.52 -37.40 -4.97
C ILE A 298 46.10 -37.73 -6.35
N LYS A 299 47.18 -37.06 -6.75
CA LYS A 299 48.03 -37.44 -7.87
C LYS A 299 49.14 -38.37 -7.35
N LYS A 300 49.27 -39.56 -7.95
CA LYS A 300 50.37 -40.50 -7.71
C LYS A 300 51.57 -40.19 -8.60
#